data_AF-A0A0G0UCR6-F1
#
_entry.id   AF-A0A0G0UCR6-F1
#
_cell.length_a   1.000
_cell.length_b   1.000
_cell.length_c   1.000
_cell.angle_alpha   90.00
_cell.angle_beta   90.00
_cell.angle_gamma   90.00
#
_symmetry.space_group_name_H-M   'P 1'
#
loop_
_entity.id
_entity.type
_entity.pdbx_description
1 polymer ?
#
loop_
_entity_poly.entity_id
_entity_poly.type
_entity_poly.pdbx_seq_one_letter_code
_entity_poly.pdbx_strand_id
1 'polypeptide(L)' 'MTDEIGNLYRAAFYIAKGAKEVGLKFLKNSGEKFRGLKLETEKEKLFWAEKILDKYVSLKHAS' A
#
# COMPACT_ATOMS: atom_id res chain seq x y z
N MET A 1 -15.08 4.46 10.89
CA MET A 1 -14.33 5.36 9.99
C MET A 1 -12.94 4.79 9.84
N THR A 2 -12.62 4.22 8.69
CA THR A 2 -11.26 3.72 8.44
C THR A 2 -10.47 4.88 7.85
N ASP A 3 -9.47 5.35 8.59
CA ASP A 3 -8.58 6.42 8.16
C ASP A 3 -7.89 6.08 6.82
N GLU A 4 -7.99 6.99 5.85
CA GLU A 4 -7.47 6.79 4.49
C GLU A 4 -5.94 6.60 4.49
N ILE A 5 -5.24 7.30 5.40
CA ILE A 5 -3.79 7.15 5.60
C ILE A 5 -3.50 5.75 6.19
N GLY A 6 -4.26 5.30 7.18
CA GLY A 6 -4.15 3.95 7.75
C GLY A 6 -4.39 2.82 6.73
N ASN A 7 -5.16 3.07 5.67
CA ASN A 7 -5.34 2.11 4.58
C ASN A 7 -4.06 1.90 3.76
N LEU A 8 -3.18 2.90 3.64
CA LEU A 8 -1.86 2.72 3.01
C LEU A 8 -0.98 1.75 3.79
N TYR A 9 -0.93 1.89 5.11
CA TYR A 9 -0.18 0.96 5.96
C TYR A 9 -0.67 -0.48 5.81
N ARG A 10 -2.00 -0.68 5.84
CA ARG A 10 -2.60 -2.01 5.64
C ARG A 10 -2.32 -2.55 4.24
N ALA A 11 -2.41 -1.70 3.22
CA ALA A 11 -2.09 -2.08 1.84
C ALA A 11 -0.64 -2.60 1.72
N ALA A 12 0.33 -1.83 2.24
CA ALA A 12 1.74 -2.24 2.27
C ALA A 12 1.93 -3.58 2.99
N PHE A 13 1.35 -3.74 4.18
CA PHE A 13 1.46 -4.96 4.97
C PHE A 13 0.93 -6.20 4.23
N TYR A 14 -0.30 -6.14 3.70
CA TYR A 14 -0.91 -7.29 3.02
C TYR A 14 -0.23 -7.59 1.67
N ILE A 15 0.25 -6.58 0.96
CA ILE A 15 1.04 -6.79 -0.27
C ILE A 15 2.35 -7.52 0.06
N ALA A 16 3.09 -7.10 1.08
CA ALA A 16 4.34 -7.74 1.51
C ALA A 16 4.12 -9.19 1.97
N LYS A 17 2.96 -9.49 2.56
CA LYS A 17 2.57 -10.86 2.96
C LYS A 17 2.06 -11.72 1.80
N GLY A 18 2.00 -11.19 0.58
CA GLY A 18 1.51 -11.92 -0.59
C GLY A 18 -0.02 -11.98 -0.73
N ALA A 19 -0.77 -11.35 0.18
CA ALA A 19 -2.22 -11.26 0.14
C ALA A 19 -2.67 -10.13 -0.80
N LYS A 20 -2.40 -10.31 -2.10
CA LYS A 20 -2.56 -9.32 -3.17
C LYS A 20 -3.93 -8.64 -3.16
N GLU A 21 -5.01 -9.40 -3.16
CA GLU A 21 -6.38 -8.86 -3.28
C GLU A 21 -6.77 -8.01 -2.07
N VAL A 22 -6.40 -8.45 -0.87
CA VAL A 22 -6.63 -7.72 0.39
C VAL A 22 -5.84 -6.41 0.38
N GLY A 23 -4.57 -6.48 -0.01
CA GLY A 23 -3.71 -5.31 -0.14
C GLY A 23 -4.25 -4.28 -1.15
N LEU A 24 -4.70 -4.74 -2.32
CA LEU A 24 -5.32 -3.89 -3.35
C LEU A 24 -6.64 -3.27 -2.88
N LYS A 25 -7.44 -3.99 -2.09
CA LYS A 25 -8.66 -3.45 -1.49
C LYS A 25 -8.36 -2.28 -0.56
N PHE A 26 -7.34 -2.41 0.30
CA PHE A 26 -6.91 -1.31 1.16
C PHE A 26 -6.33 -0.15 0.34
N LEU A 27 -5.51 -0.44 -0.67
CA LEU A 27 -4.93 0.57 -1.55
C LEU A 27 -6.00 1.38 -2.29
N LYS A 28 -7.05 0.71 -2.79
CA LYS A 28 -8.20 1.39 -3.41
C LYS A 28 -8.91 2.32 -2.42
N ASN A 29 -9.03 1.88 -1.17
CA ASN A 29 -9.70 2.63 -0.10
C ASN A 29 -8.82 3.74 0.53
N SER A 30 -7.56 3.90 0.12
CA SER A 30 -6.74 5.02 0.55
C SER A 30 -6.78 6.22 -0.40
N GLY A 31 -7.46 6.10 -1.55
CA GLY A 31 -7.55 7.18 -2.56
C GLY A 31 -6.28 7.42 -3.39
N GLU A 32 -5.15 6.83 -2.99
CA GLU A 32 -3.84 7.00 -3.63
C GLU A 32 -3.68 6.12 -4.89
N LYS A 33 -2.93 6.63 -5.86
CA LYS A 33 -2.69 5.94 -7.14
C LYS A 33 -1.20 5.71 -7.36
N PHE A 34 -0.82 4.46 -7.63
CA PHE A 34 0.55 4.05 -7.92
C PHE A 34 0.64 3.60 -9.39
N ARG A 35 1.19 4.46 -10.26
CA ARG A 35 1.33 4.16 -11.69
C ARG A 35 2.33 3.02 -11.89
N GLY A 36 1.95 2.02 -12.68
CA GLY A 36 2.83 0.88 -12.97
C GLY A 36 2.92 -0.14 -11.84
N LEU A 37 1.97 -0.15 -10.89
CA LEU A 37 1.88 -1.15 -9.83
C LEU A 37 1.88 -2.56 -10.41
N LYS A 38 2.90 -3.35 -10.08
CA LYS A 38 3.05 -4.77 -10.45
C LYS A 38 3.21 -5.58 -9.18
N LEU A 39 2.51 -6.70 -9.07
CA LEU A 39 2.49 -7.54 -7.85
C LEU A 39 2.59 -9.03 -8.23
N GLU A 40 3.32 -9.34 -9.29
CA GLU A 40 3.37 -10.68 -9.89
C GLU A 40 4.46 -11.52 -9.20
N THR A 41 5.64 -10.93 -9.01
CA THR A 41 6.75 -11.58 -8.30
C THR A 41 6.84 -11.15 -6.84
N GLU A 42 7.52 -11.94 -6.02
CA GLU A 42 7.81 -11.58 -4.63
C GLU A 42 8.61 -10.27 -4.53
N LYS A 43 9.61 -10.10 -5.41
CA LYS A 43 10.41 -8.87 -5.48
C LYS A 43 9.56 -7.64 -5.76
N GLU A 44 8.64 -7.71 -6.72
CA GLU A 44 7.73 -6.61 -7.03
C GLU A 44 6.76 -6.31 -5.89
N LYS A 45 6.24 -7.34 -5.21
CA LYS A 45 5.38 -7.16 -4.03
C LYS A 45 6.12 -6.41 -2.93
N LEU A 46 7.34 -6.82 -2.59
CA LEU A 46 8.14 -6.15 -1.57
C LEU A 46 8.48 -4.70 -1.99
N PHE A 47 8.90 -4.49 -3.23
CA PHE A 47 9.20 -3.16 -3.76
C PHE A 47 8.00 -2.22 -3.65
N TRP A 48 6.82 -2.65 -4.10
CA TRP A 48 5.63 -1.80 -4.04
C TRP A 48 5.08 -1.65 -2.63
N ALA A 49 5.21 -2.66 -1.77
CA ALA A 49 4.88 -2.53 -0.36
C ALA A 49 5.72 -1.42 0.30
N GLU A 50 7.02 -1.37 0.03
CA GLU A 50 7.91 -0.31 0.51
C GLU A 50 7.46 1.06 0.00
N LYS A 51 7.18 1.21 -1.31
CA LYS A 51 6.69 2.48 -1.88
C LYS A 51 5.37 2.96 -1.29
N ILE A 52 4.45 2.04 -1.00
CA ILE A 52 3.18 2.37 -0.35
C ILE A 52 3.42 2.78 1.11
N LEU A 53 4.36 2.11 1.79
CA LEU A 53 4.75 2.47 3.17
C LEU A 53 5.42 3.85 3.23
N ASP A 54 6.30 4.17 2.29
CA ASP A 54 6.92 5.50 2.17
C ASP A 54 5.85 6.60 2.06
N LYS A 55 4.82 6.36 1.23
CA LYS A 55 3.70 7.29 1.07
C LYS A 55 2.89 7.45 2.36
N TYR A 56 2.62 6.36 3.07
CA TYR A 56 1.99 6.41 4.41
C TYR A 56 2.79 7.27 5.38
N VAL A 57 4.11 7.04 5.46
CA VAL A 57 5.01 7.78 6.34
C VAL A 57 5.05 9.26 5.97
N SER A 58 5.09 9.58 4.68
CA SER A 58 5.06 10.97 4.18
C SER A 58 3.78 11.70 4.58
N LEU A 59 2.61 11.08 4.41
CA LEU A 59 1.33 11.70 4.77
C LEU A 59 1.17 11.84 6.28
N LYS A 60 1.63 10.84 7.04
CA LYS A 60 1.56 10.86 8.51
C LYS A 60 2.45 11.94 9.13
N HIS A 61 3.60 12.24 8.53
CA HIS A 61 4.46 13.34 8.99
C HIS A 61 3.99 14.73 8.50
N ALA A 62 3.13 14.79 7.49
CA ALA A 62 2.54 16.03 6.98
C ALA A 62 1.21 16.41 7.66
N SER A 63 0.67 15.52 8.49
CA SER A 63 -0.61 15.69 9.22
C SER A 63 -0.39 16.16 10.67
#